data_AF-A0A7S1GBJ1-F1
#
_entry.id   AF-A0A7S1GBJ1-F1
#
_cell.length_a   1.000
_cell.length_b   1.000
_cell.length_c   1.000
_cell.angle_alpha   90.00
_cell.angle_beta   90.00
_cell.angle_gamma   90.00
#
_symmetry.space_group_name_H-M   'P 1'
#
loop_
_entity.id
_entity.type
_entity.pdbx_description
1 polymer ?
#
loop_
_entity_poly.entity_id
_entity_poly.type
_entity_poly.pdbx_seq_one_letter_code
_entity_poly.pdbx_strand_id
1 'polypeptide(L)'
;DNFFHHGPNGKHACMAFERLGPNLLSLIKHYKYQGVPLPIVRRIAREVCRGLDFLHRHCSVIHTDLKPENVLLTEDLPAPPSPMYSDDESSVHTADDASDDDDEEDDDEREGDDGDGEEGSGDDAPHARSRASANKSGVSESKGKEAPVGASGGGGGGGG
;
A
#
# COMPACT_ATOMS: atom_id res chain seq x y z
N ASP A 1 11.37 -19.44 -12.96
CA ASP A 1 11.71 -19.97 -14.30
C ASP A 1 10.64 -19.52 -15.30
N ASN A 2 10.98 -19.35 -16.58
CA ASN A 2 10.00 -19.05 -17.63
C ASN A 2 10.24 -19.90 -18.89
N PHE A 3 9.17 -20.30 -19.56
CA PHE A 3 9.21 -21.11 -20.77
C PHE A 3 7.99 -20.85 -21.65
N PHE A 4 7.99 -21.41 -22.86
CA PHE A 4 6.85 -21.32 -23.77
C PHE A 4 6.21 -22.69 -24.00
N HIS A 5 4.87 -22.74 -23.96
CA HIS A 5 4.08 -23.93 -24.24
C HIS A 5 3.21 -23.71 -25.48
N HIS A 6 3.12 -24.69 -26.37
CA HIS A 6 2.25 -24.64 -27.56
C HIS A 6 0.98 -25.44 -27.31
N GLY A 7 -0.15 -24.74 -27.27
CA GLY A 7 -1.47 -25.32 -27.13
C GLY A 7 -2.30 -25.22 -28.43
N PRO A 8 -3.55 -25.71 -28.41
CA PRO A 8 -4.45 -25.66 -29.56
C PRO A 8 -4.69 -24.25 -30.11
N ASN A 9 -4.53 -23.22 -29.28
CA ASN A 9 -4.76 -21.81 -29.61
C ASN A 9 -3.46 -21.00 -29.79
N GLY A 10 -2.30 -21.68 -29.91
CA GLY A 10 -1.02 -21.03 -30.17
C GLY A 10 -0.01 -21.12 -29.02
N LYS A 11 0.93 -20.17 -29.00
CA LYS A 11 2.09 -20.17 -28.10
C LYS A 11 1.80 -19.33 -26.85
N HIS A 12 1.95 -19.92 -25.68
CA HIS A 12 1.70 -19.31 -24.37
C HIS A 12 3.02 -19.15 -23.60
N ALA A 13 3.25 -17.98 -23.01
CA ALA A 13 4.34 -17.79 -22.05
C ALA A 13 3.91 -18.32 -20.68
N CYS A 14 4.74 -19.14 -20.05
CA CYS A 14 4.49 -19.74 -18.75
C CYS A 14 5.59 -19.32 -17.78
N MET A 15 5.21 -19.02 -16.54
CA MET A 15 6.12 -18.67 -15.47
C MET A 15 5.89 -19.60 -14.29
N ALA A 16 6.98 -20.19 -13.78
CA ALA A 16 6.96 -21.04 -12.60
C ALA A 16 7.62 -20.32 -11.43
N PHE A 17 6.88 -20.24 -10.32
CA PHE A 17 7.28 -19.64 -9.05
C PHE A 17 7.20 -20.68 -7.94
N GLU A 18 7.82 -20.38 -6.80
CA GLU A 18 7.59 -21.16 -5.60
C GLU A 18 6.12 -21.03 -5.13
N ARG A 19 5.63 -22.07 -4.46
CA ARG A 19 4.31 -22.00 -3.84
C ARG A 19 4.41 -21.14 -2.59
N LEU A 20 3.66 -20.05 -2.58
CA LEU A 20 3.47 -19.20 -1.41
C LEU A 20 2.11 -19.49 -0.75
N GLY A 21 1.95 -19.01 0.48
CA GLY A 21 0.73 -19.09 1.25
C GLY A 21 -0.32 -18.05 0.86
N PRO A 22 -1.33 -17.84 1.72
CA PRO A 22 -2.43 -16.91 1.46
C PRO A 22 -1.96 -15.46 1.30
N ASN A 23 -2.73 -14.65 0.58
CA ASN A 23 -2.49 -13.21 0.48
C ASN A 23 -2.93 -12.45 1.75
N LEU A 24 -2.54 -11.18 1.86
CA LEU A 24 -2.93 -10.36 3.02
C LEU A 24 -4.44 -10.13 3.14
N LEU A 25 -5.19 -10.18 2.03
CA LEU A 25 -6.65 -10.12 2.11
C LEU A 25 -7.22 -11.33 2.87
N SER A 26 -6.66 -12.53 2.65
CA SER A 26 -7.01 -13.73 3.42
C SER A 26 -6.65 -13.59 4.91
N LEU A 27 -5.50 -12.97 5.23
CA LEU A 27 -5.13 -12.67 6.62
C LEU A 27 -6.13 -11.70 7.27
N ILE A 28 -6.55 -10.65 6.57
CA ILE A 28 -7.54 -9.68 7.09
C ILE A 28 -8.88 -10.38 7.36
N LYS A 29 -9.31 -11.25 6.44
CA LYS A 29 -10.52 -12.09 6.60
C LYS A 29 -10.41 -13.04 7.80
N HIS A 30 -9.24 -13.61 8.02
CA HIS A 30 -8.98 -14.51 9.14
C HIS A 30 -9.17 -13.82 10.50
N TYR A 31 -8.82 -12.54 10.60
CA TYR A 31 -9.12 -11.69 11.77
C TYR A 31 -10.53 -11.08 11.75
N LYS A 32 -11.44 -11.60 10.92
CA LYS A 32 -12.84 -11.15 10.79
C LYS A 32 -12.97 -9.64 10.55
N TYR A 33 -12.01 -9.04 9.86
CA TYR A 33 -11.93 -7.59 9.65
C TYR A 33 -11.88 -6.74 10.93
N GLN A 34 -11.60 -7.33 12.10
CA GLN A 34 -11.46 -6.65 13.39
C GLN A 34 -10.06 -6.07 13.63
N GLY A 35 -9.21 -6.07 12.61
CA GLY A 35 -7.82 -5.65 12.68
C GLY A 35 -6.85 -6.81 12.94
N VAL A 36 -5.69 -6.72 12.32
CA VAL A 36 -4.59 -7.68 12.49
C VAL A 36 -3.70 -7.18 13.64
N PRO A 37 -3.25 -8.06 14.57
CA PRO A 37 -2.36 -7.68 15.66
C PRO A 37 -1.15 -6.87 15.19
N LEU A 38 -0.91 -5.74 15.86
CA LEU A 38 0.13 -4.78 15.47
C LEU A 38 1.54 -5.37 15.30
N PRO A 39 1.99 -6.36 16.12
CA PRO A 39 3.28 -7.02 15.88
C PRO A 39 3.37 -7.70 14.50
N ILE A 40 2.27 -8.30 14.02
CA ILE A 40 2.19 -8.96 12.71
C ILE A 40 2.22 -7.90 11.61
N VAL A 41 1.40 -6.84 11.74
CA VAL A 41 1.37 -5.71 10.79
C VAL A 41 2.75 -5.08 10.65
N ARG A 42 3.45 -4.82 11.76
CA ARG A 42 4.82 -4.27 11.74
C ARG A 42 5.82 -5.16 11.01
N ARG A 43 5.70 -6.48 11.16
CA ARG A 43 6.56 -7.43 10.43
C ARG A 43 6.27 -7.39 8.93
N ILE A 44 5.00 -7.48 8.53
CA ILE A 44 4.59 -7.45 7.13
C ILE A 44 5.01 -6.14 6.47
N ALA A 45 4.71 -4.99 7.08
CA ALA A 45 5.05 -3.69 6.54
C ALA A 45 6.57 -3.54 6.32
N ARG A 46 7.38 -4.05 7.25
CA ARG A 46 8.85 -4.05 7.11
C ARG A 46 9.31 -4.86 5.91
N GLU A 47 8.81 -6.08 5.73
CA GLU A 47 9.21 -6.94 4.61
C GLU A 47 8.70 -6.38 3.26
N VAL A 48 7.49 -5.82 3.21
CA VAL A 48 7.00 -5.11 2.02
C VAL A 48 7.91 -3.92 1.68
N CYS A 49 8.28 -3.11 2.67
CA CYS A 49 9.19 -1.98 2.44
C CYS A 49 10.58 -2.43 1.95
N ARG A 50 11.11 -3.55 2.47
CA ARG A 50 12.37 -4.13 1.98
C ARG A 50 12.26 -4.59 0.53
N GLY A 51 11.16 -5.25 0.17
CA GLY A 51 10.88 -5.66 -1.21
C GLY A 51 10.76 -4.47 -2.16
N LEU A 52 10.06 -3.42 -1.75
CA LEU A 52 9.94 -2.18 -2.53
C LEU A 52 11.27 -1.45 -2.67
N ASP A 53 12.08 -1.37 -1.61
CA ASP A 53 13.42 -0.78 -1.66
C ASP A 53 14.30 -1.50 -2.68
N PHE A 54 14.23 -2.84 -2.68
CA PHE A 54 14.93 -3.66 -3.66
C PHE A 54 14.43 -3.38 -5.09
N LEU A 55 13.12 -3.42 -5.32
CA LEU A 55 12.52 -3.14 -6.63
C LEU A 55 12.91 -1.76 -7.17
N HIS A 56 12.87 -0.73 -6.32
CA HIS A 56 13.13 0.64 -6.75
C HIS A 56 14.62 0.90 -6.97
N ARG A 57 15.48 0.53 -6.02
CA ARG A 57 16.91 0.89 -6.07
C ARG A 57 17.73 -0.03 -6.95
N HIS A 58 17.40 -1.31 -7.00
CA HIS A 58 18.22 -2.32 -7.67
C HIS A 58 17.62 -2.77 -9.00
N CYS A 59 16.28 -2.85 -9.11
CA CYS A 59 15.62 -3.27 -10.35
C CYS A 59 15.11 -2.09 -11.19
N SER A 60 15.00 -0.88 -10.61
CA SER A 60 14.33 0.27 -11.24
C SER A 60 12.90 -0.03 -11.72
N VAL A 61 12.18 -0.88 -10.97
CA VAL A 61 10.81 -1.30 -11.27
C VAL A 61 9.84 -0.63 -10.31
N ILE A 62 8.73 -0.07 -10.83
CA ILE A 62 7.61 0.41 -10.03
C ILE A 62 6.50 -0.65 -10.08
N HIS A 63 6.03 -1.16 -8.94
CA HIS A 63 5.00 -2.19 -8.91
C HIS A 63 3.64 -1.69 -9.44
N THR A 64 3.29 -0.42 -9.18
CA THR A 64 2.04 0.27 -9.57
C THR A 64 0.72 -0.26 -8.99
N ASP A 65 0.62 -1.54 -8.64
CA ASP A 65 -0.62 -2.17 -8.12
C ASP A 65 -0.40 -2.80 -6.73
N LEU A 66 0.14 -2.04 -5.78
CA LEU A 66 0.38 -2.58 -4.43
C LEU A 66 -0.93 -2.60 -3.62
N LYS A 67 -1.42 -3.80 -3.36
CA LYS A 67 -2.67 -4.07 -2.64
C LYS A 67 -2.59 -5.38 -1.85
N PRO A 68 -3.47 -5.62 -0.85
CA PRO A 68 -3.40 -6.82 -0.02
C PRO A 68 -3.39 -8.15 -0.78
N GLU A 69 -4.04 -8.20 -1.94
CA GLU A 69 -4.13 -9.37 -2.82
C GLU A 69 -2.78 -9.73 -3.47
N ASN A 70 -1.92 -8.74 -3.67
CA ASN A 70 -0.62 -8.89 -4.34
C ASN A 70 0.55 -9.07 -3.36
N VAL A 71 0.27 -9.17 -2.05
CA VAL A 71 1.28 -9.50 -1.04
C VAL A 71 0.95 -10.89 -0.49
N LEU A 72 1.82 -11.85 -0.77
CA LEU A 72 1.66 -13.25 -0.39
C LEU A 72 2.48 -13.55 0.88
N LEU A 73 1.90 -14.35 1.78
CA LEU A 73 2.60 -14.89 2.94
C LEU A 73 3.43 -16.11 2.54
N THR A 74 4.47 -16.43 3.30
CA THR A 74 5.27 -17.65 3.07
C THR A 74 4.63 -18.89 3.70
N GLU A 75 3.90 -18.69 4.80
CA GLU A 75 3.28 -19.75 5.59
C GLU A 75 1.75 -19.68 5.52
N ASP A 76 1.10 -20.81 5.81
CA ASP A 76 -0.34 -20.87 5.96
C ASP A 76 -0.81 -20.10 7.20
N LEU A 77 -2.07 -19.66 7.16
CA LEU A 77 -2.71 -19.05 8.32
C LEU A 77 -2.96 -20.12 9.40
N PRO A 78 -2.80 -19.78 10.70
CA PRO A 78 -3.18 -20.69 11.76
C PRO A 78 -4.66 -21.06 11.66
N ALA A 79 -5.07 -22.12 12.35
CA ALA A 79 -6.50 -22.40 12.51
C ALA A 79 -7.22 -21.14 13.02
N PRO A 80 -8.44 -20.84 12.54
CA PRO A 80 -9.19 -19.71 13.07
C PRO A 80 -9.24 -19.82 14.60
N PRO A 81 -9.07 -18.71 15.33
CA PRO A 81 -9.21 -18.75 16.77
C PRO A 81 -10.57 -19.37 17.06
N SER A 82 -10.59 -20.46 17.85
CA SER A 82 -11.83 -21.01 18.40
C SER A 82 -12.66 -19.84 18.91
N PRO A 83 -13.98 -19.80 18.65
CA PRO A 83 -14.80 -18.68 19.08
C PRO A 83 -14.56 -18.45 20.58
N MET A 84 -13.78 -17.42 20.89
CA MET A 84 -13.62 -16.94 22.25
C MET A 84 -14.89 -16.17 22.54
N TYR A 85 -15.61 -16.64 23.55
CA TYR A 85 -16.90 -16.19 24.06
C TYR A 85 -18.12 -16.67 23.26
N SER A 86 -18.74 -17.72 23.80
CA SER A 86 -20.19 -17.82 23.83
C SER A 86 -20.71 -16.64 24.65
N ASP A 87 -21.48 -15.76 24.04
CA ASP A 87 -22.42 -14.93 24.80
C ASP A 87 -23.36 -15.88 25.53
N ASP A 88 -23.09 -16.08 26.82
CA ASP A 88 -24.06 -16.62 27.76
C ASP A 88 -25.06 -15.49 28.04
N GLU A 89 -26.00 -15.30 27.10
CA GLU A 89 -27.24 -14.59 27.38
C GLU A 89 -28.12 -15.50 28.23
N SER A 90 -27.75 -15.61 29.51
CA SER A 90 -28.51 -16.28 30.55
C SER A 90 -28.77 -15.28 31.68
N SER A 91 -29.88 -14.57 31.53
CA SER A 91 -30.89 -14.35 32.58
C SER A 91 -30.43 -13.83 33.94
N VAL A 92 -30.64 -12.54 34.17
CA VAL A 92 -31.34 -12.09 35.39
C VAL A 92 -32.48 -11.14 35.03
N HIS A 93 -33.70 -11.68 35.01
CA HIS A 93 -34.88 -10.92 35.36
C HIS A 93 -35.02 -10.91 36.88
N THR A 94 -35.05 -9.73 37.49
CA THR A 94 -36.14 -9.36 38.42
C THR A 94 -36.32 -7.85 38.37
N ALA A 95 -37.58 -7.46 38.22
CA ALA A 95 -38.08 -6.12 38.39
C ALA A 95 -37.92 -5.63 39.85
N ASP A 96 -38.36 -4.39 40.06
CA ASP A 96 -38.68 -3.75 41.35
C ASP A 96 -37.51 -3.01 42.01
N ASP A 97 -37.41 -1.70 41.77
CA ASP A 97 -37.75 -0.71 42.80
C ASP A 97 -37.92 0.68 42.17
N ALA A 98 -39.11 1.25 42.35
CA ALA A 98 -39.46 2.61 42.00
C ALA A 98 -39.71 3.35 43.31
N SER A 99 -38.94 4.40 43.57
CA SER A 99 -39.19 5.50 44.52
C SER A 99 -37.94 6.39 44.46
N ASP A 100 -37.93 7.70 44.61
CA ASP A 100 -38.90 8.79 44.59
C ASP A 100 -38.04 10.06 44.78
N ASP A 101 -38.63 11.23 44.55
CA ASP A 101 -38.23 12.54 45.06
C ASP A 101 -36.98 13.26 44.48
N ASP A 102 -37.32 14.26 43.65
CA ASP A 102 -36.92 15.67 43.70
C ASP A 102 -35.79 16.11 44.67
N ASP A 103 -34.83 16.86 44.13
CA ASP A 103 -34.42 18.16 44.69
C ASP A 103 -33.67 18.97 43.60
N GLU A 104 -34.39 19.91 42.98
CA GLU A 104 -33.83 21.10 42.32
C GLU A 104 -33.55 22.17 43.39
N GLU A 105 -32.30 22.60 43.60
CA GLU A 105 -31.86 23.92 44.13
C GLU A 105 -30.32 23.98 43.89
N ASP A 106 -29.62 25.08 43.57
CA ASP A 106 -29.95 26.48 43.34
C ASP A 106 -28.73 27.12 42.62
N ASP A 107 -28.97 28.29 42.04
CA ASP A 107 -27.99 29.20 41.44
C ASP A 107 -26.79 29.53 42.34
N ASP A 108 -25.60 29.61 41.74
CA ASP A 108 -24.60 30.57 42.21
C ASP A 108 -23.80 31.10 41.01
N GLU A 109 -24.32 32.20 40.46
CA GLU A 109 -23.62 33.07 39.53
C GLU A 109 -22.35 33.62 40.20
N ARG A 110 -21.18 33.38 39.58
CA ARG A 110 -19.97 34.14 39.92
C ARG A 110 -19.48 34.94 38.72
N GLU A 111 -19.85 36.22 38.75
CA GLU A 111 -19.34 37.28 37.90
C GLU A 111 -17.83 37.54 38.16
N GLY A 112 -17.12 37.89 37.09
CA GLY A 112 -16.08 38.92 37.07
C GLY A 112 -14.65 38.55 37.50
N ASP A 113 -13.75 38.45 36.52
CA ASP A 113 -12.45 39.13 36.62
C ASP A 113 -11.96 39.53 35.22
N ASP A 114 -11.99 40.84 34.99
CA ASP A 114 -11.44 41.54 33.83
C ASP A 114 -9.91 41.48 33.84
N GLY A 115 -9.32 41.12 32.71
CA GLY A 115 -7.88 41.10 32.51
C GLY A 115 -7.50 41.53 31.10
N ASP A 116 -7.52 42.85 30.89
CA ASP A 116 -6.97 43.58 29.75
C ASP A 116 -5.48 43.32 29.51
N GLY A 117 -5.03 43.42 28.26
CA GLY A 117 -3.60 43.57 27.91
C GLY A 117 -3.22 43.00 26.54
N GLU A 118 -3.57 43.70 25.47
CA GLU A 118 -2.66 44.44 24.56
C GLU A 118 -1.85 43.64 23.52
N GLU A 119 -2.32 43.78 22.28
CA GLU A 119 -1.62 44.24 21.08
C GLU A 119 -0.22 43.69 20.71
N GLY A 120 -0.18 43.03 19.55
CA GLY A 120 1.03 42.75 18.78
C GLY A 120 0.73 42.72 17.29
N SER A 121 0.86 43.90 16.68
CA SER A 121 0.82 44.22 15.24
C SER A 121 1.56 43.23 14.33
N GLY A 122 1.04 43.01 13.14
CA GLY A 122 1.79 42.35 12.06
C GLY A 122 0.94 42.04 10.83
N ASP A 123 0.55 43.09 10.11
CA ASP A 123 0.20 43.02 8.70
C ASP A 123 1.24 42.18 7.92
N ASP A 124 0.79 41.23 7.10
CA ASP A 124 0.95 41.33 5.63
C ASP A 124 0.23 40.17 4.93
N ALA A 125 -0.57 40.54 3.93
CA ALA A 125 -1.44 39.69 3.16
C ALA A 125 -0.68 39.10 1.92
N PRO A 126 -1.32 38.46 0.93
CA PRO A 126 -0.74 37.29 0.28
C PRO A 126 -0.19 37.53 -1.15
N HIS A 127 0.42 36.47 -1.68
CA HIS A 127 0.63 36.16 -3.10
C HIS A 127 1.58 37.04 -3.93
N ALA A 128 2.70 36.43 -4.33
CA ALA A 128 3.35 36.74 -5.60
C ALA A 128 3.65 35.44 -6.38
N ARG A 129 3.02 35.32 -7.54
CA ARG A 129 3.35 34.37 -8.61
C ARG A 129 4.57 34.88 -9.40
N SER A 130 5.22 33.94 -10.08
CA SER A 130 6.00 34.13 -11.32
C SER A 130 7.46 34.58 -11.16
N ARG A 131 8.45 33.75 -11.54
CA ARG A 131 8.94 33.61 -12.92
C ARG A 131 10.04 32.57 -13.02
N ALA A 132 10.11 32.01 -14.23
CA ALA A 132 11.14 31.08 -14.71
C ALA A 132 12.56 31.67 -14.68
N SER A 133 13.55 30.80 -14.57
CA SER A 133 14.76 30.90 -15.38
C SER A 133 15.34 29.53 -15.66
N ALA A 134 15.53 29.29 -16.95
CA ALA A 134 16.25 28.20 -17.51
C ALA A 134 17.71 28.24 -17.06
N ASN A 135 18.34 27.08 -16.95
CA ASN A 135 19.73 26.99 -17.35
C ASN A 135 19.94 25.78 -18.27
N LYS A 136 20.43 26.14 -19.45
CA LYS A 136 20.64 25.31 -20.64
C LYS A 136 22.15 25.11 -20.75
N SER A 137 22.61 23.86 -20.73
CA SER A 137 23.87 23.43 -21.34
C SER A 137 23.53 22.09 -22.02
N GLY A 138 23.62 21.93 -23.34
CA GLY A 138 24.74 22.28 -24.21
C GLY A 138 25.61 21.02 -24.35
N VAL A 139 25.08 19.96 -24.99
CA VAL A 139 25.51 19.44 -26.31
C VAL A 139 26.90 18.81 -26.33
N SER A 140 26.96 17.51 -26.62
CA SER A 140 27.84 16.99 -27.66
C SER A 140 27.24 15.74 -28.29
N GLU A 141 26.73 15.93 -29.50
CA GLU A 141 26.35 14.94 -30.50
C GLU A 141 27.57 14.10 -30.89
N SER A 142 27.40 12.80 -31.12
CA SER A 142 28.34 11.99 -31.90
C SER A 142 27.54 11.07 -32.81
N LYS A 143 27.64 11.39 -34.09
CA LYS A 143 26.88 10.86 -35.22
C LYS A 143 27.76 9.89 -36.00
N GLY A 144 27.14 8.82 -36.52
CA GLY A 144 27.69 7.95 -37.57
C GLY A 144 28.06 6.56 -37.04
N LYS A 145 27.73 5.46 -37.72
CA LYS A 145 27.45 5.27 -39.14
C LYS A 145 26.51 4.09 -39.35
N GLU A 146 25.47 4.31 -40.15
CA GLU A 146 24.87 3.24 -40.93
C GLU A 146 25.89 2.76 -41.98
N ALA A 147 25.98 1.46 -42.18
CA ALA A 147 26.65 0.87 -43.34
C ALA A 147 25.60 0.10 -44.18
N PRO A 148 25.63 0.24 -45.51
CA PRO A 148 24.62 -0.29 -46.41
C PRO A 148 24.89 -1.72 -46.86
N VAL A 149 23.82 -2.30 -47.42
CA VAL A 149 23.71 -3.50 -48.27
C VAL A 149 25.00 -4.01 -48.94
N GLY A 150 25.23 -5.33 -48.80
CA GLY A 150 26.18 -6.09 -49.60
C GLY A 150 25.52 -7.34 -50.16
N ALA A 151 25.19 -7.29 -51.45
CA ALA A 151 24.92 -8.46 -52.27
C ALA A 151 26.23 -9.01 -52.85
N SER A 152 26.43 -10.33 -52.78
CA SER A 152 27.32 -11.12 -53.64
C SER A 152 26.75 -12.55 -53.63
N GLY A 153 26.22 -13.08 -54.73
CA GLY A 153 26.99 -13.83 -55.75
C GLY A 153 27.43 -15.18 -55.15
N GLY A 154 27.00 -16.36 -55.57
CA GLY A 154 26.89 -16.89 -56.93
C GLY A 154 27.84 -18.10 -57.06
N GLY A 155 27.36 -19.24 -57.56
CA GLY A 155 28.14 -20.46 -57.88
C GLY A 155 28.16 -21.49 -56.74
N GLY A 156 28.00 -22.80 -56.93
CA GLY A 156 28.07 -23.65 -58.12
C GLY A 156 28.74 -24.98 -57.72
N GLY A 157 28.24 -26.11 -58.25
CA GLY A 157 28.85 -27.45 -58.13
C GLY A 157 28.22 -28.29 -57.00
N GLY A 158 27.66 -29.49 -57.21
CA GLY A 158 27.85 -30.47 -58.27
C GLY A 158 28.76 -31.59 -57.76
N GLY A 159 28.22 -32.81 -57.66
CA GLY A 159 28.99 -34.06 -57.69
C GLY A 159 28.86 -34.96 -56.46
N GLY A 160 28.44 -36.21 -56.71
CA GLY A 160 28.67 -37.35 -55.82
C GLY A 160 27.43 -38.13 -55.47
#